data_AF-A0A956PNG2-F1
#
_entry.id   AF-A0A956PNG2-F1
#
_cell.length_a   1.000
_cell.length_b   1.000
_cell.length_c   1.000
_cell.angle_alpha   90.00
_cell.angle_beta   90.00
_cell.angle_gamma   90.00
#
_symmetry.space_group_name_H-M   'P 1'
#
loop_
_entity.id
_entity.type
_entity.pdbx_description
1 polymer ?
#
loop_
_entity_poly.entity_id
_entity_poly.type
_entity_poly.pdbx_seq_one_letter_code
_entity_poly.pdbx_strand_id
1 'polypeptide(L)'
;MTIAQKISVPTFRSSSILALKLANTWDLLNLLRARTCPRSERCGSGKEFPSCLEGVLSAGGFAFVLLPEDIIALKKRSKEETFDYLFFWKNEPLVDGKLNKGCLSQWYPAKFNIGDQEFPTAEHFMMHSKATLFEDNEIAEEILRTESCKEVKALGRKVRDFDEELWREHRFAIVLRANLAKFSQNDALKDFIFSTGETIIVEASPTDRIWGIGMAEEQALKTSPQDWQGLNLLGFALMRTRSLLESGLEYVSEFLNMGPNNQPLS
;
A
#
# COMPACT_ATOMS: atom_id res chain seq x y z
N MET A 1 47.94 -32.94 17.20
CA MET A 1 46.77 -33.22 18.07
C MET A 1 46.27 -31.88 18.57
N THR A 2 45.27 -31.33 17.89
CA THR A 2 44.93 -29.90 17.97
C THR A 2 43.63 -29.71 18.74
N ILE A 3 43.67 -28.74 19.63
CA ILE A 3 42.71 -28.38 20.69
C ILE A 3 41.40 -27.89 20.07
N ALA A 4 40.27 -28.49 20.46
CA ALA A 4 38.93 -27.98 20.15
C ALA A 4 38.39 -27.20 21.37
N GLN A 5 38.34 -25.87 21.26
CA GLN A 5 37.60 -25.01 22.19
C GLN A 5 36.10 -25.05 21.83
N LYS A 6 35.26 -25.49 22.78
CA LYS A 6 33.81 -25.24 22.77
C LYS A 6 33.59 -23.76 23.11
N ILE A 7 33.18 -22.96 22.13
CA ILE A 7 32.68 -21.61 22.35
C ILE A 7 31.18 -21.68 22.59
N SER A 8 30.76 -21.13 23.73
CA SER A 8 29.37 -20.94 24.14
C SER A 8 28.60 -20.08 23.14
N VAL A 9 27.41 -20.53 22.73
CA VAL A 9 26.49 -19.75 21.90
C VAL A 9 25.81 -18.69 22.79
N PRO A 10 25.90 -17.38 22.50
CA PRO A 10 25.08 -16.40 23.19
C PRO A 10 23.68 -16.41 22.57
N THR A 11 22.66 -16.60 23.40
CA THR A 11 21.26 -16.29 23.08
C THR A 11 21.14 -14.79 22.85
N PHE A 12 20.98 -14.38 21.59
CA PHE A 12 20.70 -12.99 21.25
C PHE A 12 19.20 -12.71 21.41
N ARG A 13 18.84 -12.11 22.55
CA ARG A 13 17.59 -11.35 22.71
C ARG A 13 17.69 -10.07 21.87
N SER A 14 16.53 -9.60 21.39
CA SER A 14 16.26 -8.34 20.70
C SER A 14 16.39 -8.37 19.16
N SER A 15 15.30 -8.80 18.53
CA SER A 15 15.01 -8.56 17.10
C SER A 15 14.14 -7.31 16.87
N SER A 16 13.81 -6.56 17.91
CA SER A 16 12.80 -5.49 17.85
C SER A 16 13.34 -4.14 17.38
N ILE A 17 14.66 -3.96 17.27
CA ILE A 17 15.27 -2.64 16.97
C ILE A 17 15.72 -2.53 15.50
N LEU A 18 15.93 -3.64 14.78
CA LEU A 18 16.37 -3.59 13.38
C LEU A 18 15.21 -3.48 12.36
N ALA A 19 13.97 -3.80 12.77
CA ALA A 19 12.79 -3.60 11.92
C ALA A 19 12.38 -2.12 11.79
N LEU A 20 12.87 -1.25 12.68
CA LEU A 20 12.40 0.14 12.87
C LEU A 20 13.16 1.20 12.07
N LYS A 21 13.90 0.83 11.02
CA LYS A 21 14.55 1.80 10.10
C LYS A 21 14.22 1.61 8.62
N LEU A 22 13.29 0.71 8.27
CA LEU A 22 13.10 0.26 6.88
C LEU A 22 11.73 0.66 6.31
N ALA A 23 11.28 1.88 6.60
CA ALA A 23 10.19 2.51 5.87
C ALA A 23 10.75 3.31 4.68
N ASN A 24 11.53 2.63 3.84
CA ASN A 24 11.75 3.04 2.46
C ASN A 24 11.45 1.79 1.60
N THR A 25 10.62 1.95 0.57
CA THR A 25 10.09 0.88 -0.29
C THR A 25 11.17 -0.04 -0.88
N TRP A 26 12.41 0.44 -0.97
CA TRP A 26 13.58 -0.29 -1.41
C TRP A 26 14.03 -1.42 -0.47
N ASP A 27 13.95 -1.23 0.85
CA ASP A 27 14.51 -2.20 1.80
C ASP A 27 13.57 -3.37 2.09
N LEU A 28 12.26 -3.17 2.02
CA LEU A 28 11.27 -4.24 2.10
C LEU A 28 11.36 -5.18 0.87
N LEU A 29 11.57 -4.64 -0.33
CA LEU A 29 11.80 -5.43 -1.54
C LEU A 29 13.14 -6.19 -1.49
N ASN A 30 14.19 -5.58 -0.93
CA ASN A 30 15.47 -6.27 -0.72
C ASN A 30 15.40 -7.37 0.34
N LEU A 31 14.62 -7.17 1.42
CA LEU A 31 14.34 -8.20 2.43
C LEU A 31 13.59 -9.40 1.85
N LEU A 32 12.67 -9.17 0.91
CA LEU A 32 11.96 -10.22 0.19
C LEU A 32 12.89 -10.97 -0.78
N ARG A 33 13.77 -10.26 -1.50
CA ARG A 33 14.78 -10.86 -2.41
C ARG A 33 15.84 -11.68 -1.69
N ALA A 34 16.22 -11.31 -0.47
CA ALA A 34 17.21 -12.04 0.32
C ALA A 34 16.69 -13.37 0.88
N ARG A 35 15.36 -13.55 0.99
CA ARG A 35 14.74 -14.75 1.57
C ARG A 35 14.40 -15.84 0.56
N THR A 36 14.37 -15.53 -0.73
CA THR A 36 14.18 -16.52 -1.81
C THR A 36 15.49 -17.18 -2.28
N CYS A 37 16.63 -16.80 -1.71
CA CYS A 37 17.91 -17.44 -2.00
C CYS A 37 18.01 -18.79 -1.25
N PRO A 38 18.22 -19.92 -1.94
CA PRO A 38 18.38 -21.23 -1.31
C PRO A 38 19.50 -21.21 -0.26
N ARG A 39 19.28 -21.90 0.86
CA ARG A 39 20.15 -21.90 2.04
C ARG A 39 21.61 -22.31 1.77
N SER A 40 21.89 -22.90 0.60
CA SER A 40 23.20 -23.37 0.13
C SER A 40 24.11 -22.28 -0.45
N GLU A 41 23.63 -21.06 -0.72
CA GLU A 41 24.39 -20.02 -1.44
C GLU A 41 24.56 -18.71 -0.65
N ARG A 42 24.65 -18.79 0.68
CA ARG A 42 25.05 -17.62 1.48
C ARG A 42 26.55 -17.35 1.32
N CYS A 43 26.90 -16.45 0.41
CA CYS A 43 28.26 -15.91 0.31
C CYS A 43 28.63 -15.16 1.59
N GLY A 44 29.77 -15.54 2.18
CA GLY A 44 30.37 -14.86 3.31
C GLY A 44 30.82 -13.44 2.95
N SER A 45 30.87 -12.59 3.95
CA SER A 45 31.25 -11.17 3.89
C SER A 45 32.54 -10.93 3.10
N GLY A 46 32.42 -10.49 1.85
CA GLY A 46 33.55 -10.11 1.01
C GLY A 46 33.02 -9.43 -0.25
N LYS A 47 33.49 -8.23 -0.52
CA LYS A 47 33.05 -7.37 -1.63
C LYS A 47 33.29 -8.08 -2.96
N GLU A 48 32.23 -8.56 -3.60
CA GLU A 48 32.07 -8.68 -5.06
C GLU A 48 30.63 -9.16 -5.37
N PHE A 49 29.94 -8.44 -6.27
CA PHE A 49 28.62 -8.82 -6.78
C PHE A 49 28.78 -10.13 -7.57
N PRO A 50 28.09 -11.24 -7.23
CA PRO A 50 28.22 -12.46 -8.02
C PRO A 50 27.40 -12.35 -9.31
N SER A 51 28.00 -12.74 -10.43
CA SER A 51 27.39 -12.92 -11.76
C SER A 51 26.25 -13.96 -11.81
N CYS A 52 25.78 -14.45 -10.67
CA CYS A 52 24.78 -15.50 -10.53
C CYS A 52 23.34 -14.99 -10.62
N LEU A 53 23.11 -13.67 -10.50
CA LEU A 53 21.77 -13.06 -10.61
C LEU A 53 21.28 -12.91 -12.07
N GLU A 54 22.16 -12.98 -13.06
CA GLU A 54 21.74 -13.02 -14.48
C GLU A 54 21.15 -14.39 -14.86
N GLY A 55 21.52 -15.46 -14.15
CA GLY A 55 21.11 -16.84 -14.49
C GLY A 55 19.71 -17.23 -14.01
N VAL A 56 19.23 -16.68 -12.89
CA VAL A 56 17.93 -17.08 -12.29
C VAL A 56 16.75 -16.43 -13.00
N LEU A 57 16.96 -15.32 -13.73
CA LEU A 57 15.91 -14.68 -14.55
C LEU A 57 15.65 -15.41 -15.88
N SER A 58 16.52 -16.35 -16.27
CA SER A 58 16.43 -17.07 -17.55
C SER A 58 15.83 -18.48 -17.39
N ALA A 59 15.92 -19.08 -16.20
CA ALA A 59 15.52 -20.48 -15.98
C ALA A 59 14.23 -20.58 -15.15
N GLY A 60 13.10 -20.20 -15.75
CA GLY A 60 11.77 -20.53 -15.20
C GLY A 60 10.67 -19.52 -15.47
N GLY A 61 10.23 -19.39 -16.72
CA GLY A 61 8.84 -19.22 -17.17
C GLY A 61 7.86 -18.22 -16.51
N PHE A 62 8.26 -17.42 -15.54
CA PHE A 62 7.46 -16.36 -14.92
C PHE A 62 8.33 -15.11 -14.89
N ALA A 63 8.30 -14.35 -15.98
CA ALA A 63 8.66 -12.95 -15.89
C ALA A 63 7.62 -12.30 -14.97
N PHE A 64 7.98 -12.09 -13.70
CA PHE A 64 7.19 -11.25 -12.82
C PHE A 64 7.25 -9.84 -13.42
N VAL A 65 6.24 -9.49 -14.23
CA VAL A 65 6.15 -8.17 -14.83
C VAL A 65 5.87 -7.21 -13.67
N LEU A 66 6.92 -6.63 -13.12
CA LEU A 66 6.79 -5.61 -12.10
C LEU A 66 5.99 -4.46 -12.72
N LEU A 67 4.76 -4.24 -12.28
CA LEU A 67 3.96 -3.09 -12.73
C LEU A 67 4.58 -1.78 -12.20
N PRO A 68 4.35 -0.64 -12.86
CA PRO A 68 4.82 0.64 -12.34
C PRO A 68 4.11 0.96 -11.01
N GLU A 69 4.90 1.32 -9.99
CA GLU A 69 4.40 1.58 -8.62
C GLU A 69 4.10 3.06 -8.34
N ASP A 70 4.41 3.96 -9.29
CA ASP A 70 4.11 5.39 -9.21
C ASP A 70 3.90 6.02 -10.59
N ILE A 71 3.42 7.26 -10.60
CA ILE A 71 3.09 7.99 -11.84
C ILE A 71 4.33 8.30 -12.69
N ILE A 72 5.51 8.46 -12.08
CA ILE A 72 6.76 8.76 -12.80
C ILE A 72 7.21 7.51 -13.54
N ALA A 73 7.21 6.35 -12.87
CA ALA A 73 7.51 5.06 -13.46
C ALA A 73 6.51 4.70 -14.56
N LEU A 74 5.20 4.91 -14.32
CA LEU A 74 4.16 4.68 -15.31
C LEU A 74 4.39 5.57 -16.55
N LYS A 75 4.55 6.87 -16.37
CA LYS A 75 4.81 7.80 -17.49
C LYS A 75 6.10 7.45 -18.23
N LYS A 76 7.14 6.99 -17.54
CA LYS A 76 8.38 6.57 -18.22
C LYS A 76 8.14 5.33 -19.08
N ARG A 77 7.55 4.29 -18.50
CA ARG A 77 7.40 2.97 -19.14
C ARG A 77 6.32 2.93 -20.19
N SER A 78 5.23 3.68 -20.03
CA SER A 78 4.12 3.73 -21.00
C SER A 78 4.51 4.33 -22.36
N LYS A 79 5.76 4.77 -22.53
CA LYS A 79 6.31 5.19 -23.83
C LYS A 79 6.73 4.01 -24.69
N GLU A 80 7.04 2.87 -24.06
CA GLU A 80 7.63 1.69 -24.68
C GLU A 80 6.81 0.42 -24.38
N GLU A 81 6.10 0.41 -23.26
CA GLU A 81 5.27 -0.70 -22.78
C GLU A 81 3.78 -0.37 -22.90
N THR A 82 2.97 -1.41 -23.13
CA THR A 82 1.51 -1.30 -23.13
C THR A 82 0.97 -1.89 -21.83
N PHE A 83 -0.03 -1.23 -21.22
CA PHE A 83 -0.65 -1.68 -19.98
C PHE A 83 -2.17 -1.69 -20.12
N ASP A 84 -2.80 -2.64 -19.44
CA ASP A 84 -4.25 -2.63 -19.21
C ASP A 84 -4.58 -1.76 -18.01
N TYR A 85 -5.66 -0.98 -18.12
CA TYR A 85 -6.10 -0.05 -17.08
C TYR A 85 -7.49 -0.41 -16.57
N LEU A 86 -7.64 -0.44 -15.25
CA LEU A 86 -8.93 -0.50 -14.58
C LEU A 86 -9.24 0.87 -13.98
N PHE A 87 -10.02 1.68 -14.72
CA PHE A 87 -10.47 2.98 -14.26
C PHE A 87 -11.66 2.85 -13.32
N PHE A 88 -11.64 3.56 -12.20
CA PHE A 88 -12.78 3.68 -11.30
C PHE A 88 -12.91 5.11 -10.79
N TRP A 89 -14.13 5.54 -10.48
CA TRP A 89 -14.39 6.80 -9.80
C TRP A 89 -15.72 6.71 -9.08
N LYS A 90 -15.77 7.22 -7.83
CA LYS A 90 -16.90 7.08 -6.89
C LYS A 90 -17.11 5.64 -6.39
N ASN A 91 -17.88 5.54 -5.31
CA ASN A 91 -18.37 4.28 -4.76
C ASN A 91 -19.69 3.90 -5.44
N GLU A 92 -19.59 3.24 -6.59
CA GLU A 92 -20.77 2.72 -7.28
C GLU A 92 -21.48 1.67 -6.41
N PRO A 93 -22.83 1.68 -6.34
CA PRO A 93 -23.57 0.64 -5.66
C PRO A 93 -23.42 -0.69 -6.41
N LEU A 94 -23.74 -1.79 -5.72
CA LEU A 94 -23.81 -3.11 -6.34
C LEU A 94 -24.77 -3.09 -7.54
N VAL A 95 -24.39 -3.77 -8.63
CA VAL A 95 -25.27 -3.99 -9.80
C VAL A 95 -25.75 -5.43 -9.73
N ASP A 96 -27.07 -5.63 -9.65
CA ASP A 96 -27.69 -6.96 -9.47
C ASP A 96 -27.11 -7.77 -8.28
N GLY A 97 -26.77 -7.06 -7.19
CA GLY A 97 -26.17 -7.66 -6.00
C GLY A 97 -24.71 -8.07 -6.15
N LYS A 98 -24.07 -7.77 -7.29
CA LYS A 98 -22.66 -8.09 -7.55
C LYS A 98 -21.75 -6.90 -7.32
N LEU A 99 -20.56 -7.19 -6.80
CA LEU A 99 -19.47 -6.23 -6.66
C LEU A 99 -19.03 -5.69 -8.02
N ASN A 100 -18.63 -4.43 -8.02
CA ASN A 100 -18.04 -3.76 -9.17
C ASN A 100 -16.85 -2.90 -8.70
N LYS A 101 -16.24 -2.21 -9.65
CA LYS A 101 -15.08 -1.33 -9.43
C LYS A 101 -15.30 -0.22 -8.39
N GLY A 102 -16.56 0.11 -8.05
CA GLY A 102 -16.89 1.01 -6.95
C GLY A 102 -16.32 0.56 -5.60
N CYS A 103 -16.06 -0.73 -5.40
CA CYS A 103 -15.46 -1.24 -4.17
C CYS A 103 -14.00 -0.80 -3.97
N LEU A 104 -13.33 -0.31 -5.02
CA LEU A 104 -11.97 0.26 -4.94
C LEU A 104 -11.96 1.65 -4.28
N SER A 105 -13.10 2.34 -4.23
CA SER A 105 -13.22 3.66 -3.61
C SER A 105 -12.98 3.63 -2.09
N GLN A 106 -12.34 4.67 -1.56
CA GLN A 106 -12.23 4.88 -0.11
C GLN A 106 -13.58 5.10 0.58
N TRP A 107 -14.60 5.49 -0.18
CA TRP A 107 -15.95 5.78 0.31
C TRP A 107 -16.88 4.56 0.27
N TYR A 108 -16.41 3.43 -0.27
CA TYR A 108 -17.22 2.22 -0.30
C TYR A 108 -17.49 1.69 1.12
N PRO A 109 -18.75 1.38 1.48
CA PRO A 109 -19.12 0.91 2.81
C PRO A 109 -18.66 -0.54 3.03
N ALA A 110 -17.43 -0.70 3.50
CA ALA A 110 -16.85 -1.97 3.90
C ALA A 110 -16.12 -1.76 5.23
N LYS A 111 -16.76 -2.24 6.30
CA LYS A 111 -16.23 -2.13 7.65
C LYS A 111 -14.95 -2.95 7.79
N PHE A 112 -14.02 -2.44 8.59
CA PHE A 112 -12.82 -3.14 9.01
C PHE A 112 -12.32 -2.59 10.33
N ASN A 113 -11.51 -3.37 11.03
CA ASN A 113 -10.89 -3.01 12.29
C ASN A 113 -9.39 -2.76 12.14
N ILE A 114 -8.87 -1.78 12.87
CA ILE A 114 -7.43 -1.56 13.05
C ILE A 114 -7.18 -1.37 14.55
N GLY A 115 -6.47 -2.33 15.16
CA GLY A 115 -6.52 -2.49 16.63
C GLY A 115 -7.95 -2.75 17.09
N ASP A 116 -8.37 -2.08 18.17
CA ASP A 116 -9.72 -2.19 18.72
C ASP A 116 -10.74 -1.23 18.08
N GLN A 117 -10.31 -0.42 17.11
CA GLN A 117 -11.15 0.58 16.46
C GLN A 117 -11.76 0.07 15.15
N GLU A 118 -13.10 0.06 15.07
CA GLU A 118 -13.85 -0.18 13.83
C GLU A 118 -13.94 1.11 13.00
N PHE A 119 -13.75 1.00 11.69
CA PHE A 119 -13.96 2.09 10.73
C PHE A 119 -15.03 1.70 9.70
N PRO A 120 -16.05 2.55 9.46
CA PRO A 120 -17.09 2.29 8.46
C PRO A 120 -16.57 2.23 7.02
N THR A 121 -15.58 3.09 6.71
CA THR A 121 -14.94 3.17 5.40
C THR A 121 -13.46 3.54 5.54
N ALA A 122 -12.69 3.37 4.47
CA ALA A 122 -11.29 3.74 4.46
C ALA A 122 -11.08 5.27 4.54
N GLU A 123 -12.06 6.08 4.12
CA GLU A 123 -12.06 7.53 4.33
C GLU A 123 -12.08 7.90 5.82
N HIS A 124 -12.88 7.19 6.65
CA HIS A 124 -12.91 7.42 8.10
C HIS A 124 -11.54 7.18 8.70
N PHE A 125 -10.90 6.06 8.36
CA PHE A 125 -9.55 5.77 8.83
C PHE A 125 -8.53 6.81 8.36
N MET A 126 -8.58 7.21 7.08
CA MET A 126 -7.65 8.18 6.52
C MET A 126 -7.74 9.53 7.23
N MET A 127 -8.95 10.07 7.45
CA MET A 127 -9.13 11.36 8.10
C MET A 127 -8.88 11.28 9.62
N HIS A 128 -9.26 10.19 10.28
CA HIS A 128 -8.91 9.96 11.69
C HIS A 128 -7.40 9.91 11.88
N SER A 129 -6.69 9.17 11.03
CA SER A 129 -5.23 9.06 11.07
C SER A 129 -4.56 10.40 10.77
N LYS A 130 -5.14 11.19 9.86
CA LYS A 130 -4.68 12.56 9.61
C LYS A 130 -4.82 13.42 10.87
N ALA A 131 -5.99 13.45 11.50
CA ALA A 131 -6.20 14.21 12.73
C ALA A 131 -5.23 13.77 13.85
N THR A 132 -5.04 12.45 14.01
CA THR A 132 -4.10 11.88 14.99
C THR A 132 -2.64 12.26 14.70
N LEU A 133 -2.24 12.30 13.42
CA LEU A 133 -0.88 12.70 13.01
C LEU A 133 -0.55 14.14 13.44
N PHE A 134 -1.55 15.02 13.45
CA PHE A 134 -1.43 16.41 13.89
C PHE A 134 -1.92 16.65 15.32
N GLU A 135 -2.04 15.58 16.11
CA GLU A 135 -2.45 15.62 17.53
C GLU A 135 -3.82 16.30 17.79
N ASP A 136 -4.67 16.36 16.76
CA ASP A 136 -6.00 16.96 16.83
C ASP A 136 -7.05 15.94 17.29
N ASN A 137 -6.98 15.60 18.59
CA ASN A 137 -7.83 14.57 19.20
C ASN A 137 -9.32 14.92 19.12
N GLU A 138 -9.68 16.21 19.16
CA GLU A 138 -11.08 16.65 19.04
C GLU A 138 -11.65 16.28 17.66
N ILE A 139 -10.94 16.58 16.58
CA ILE A 139 -11.35 16.21 15.22
C ILE A 139 -11.28 14.68 15.02
N ALA A 140 -10.29 14.00 15.61
CA ALA A 140 -10.19 12.55 15.54
C ALA A 140 -11.43 11.86 16.14
N GLU A 141 -11.85 12.27 17.34
CA GLU A 141 -13.07 11.75 17.98
C GLU A 141 -14.35 12.09 17.20
N GLU A 142 -14.46 13.31 16.65
CA GLU A 142 -15.61 13.73 15.85
C GLU A 142 -15.75 12.87 14.58
N ILE A 143 -14.64 12.54 13.93
CA ILE A 143 -14.60 11.65 12.77
C ILE A 143 -15.14 10.26 13.11
N LEU A 144 -14.80 9.70 14.28
CA LEU A 144 -15.29 8.37 14.69
C LEU A 144 -16.79 8.33 14.96
N ARG A 145 -17.40 9.47 15.33
CA ARG A 145 -18.84 9.60 15.58
C ARG A 145 -19.64 9.98 14.33
N THR A 146 -18.96 10.31 13.22
CA THR A 146 -19.59 10.78 11.99
C THR A 146 -19.83 9.61 11.05
N GLU A 147 -21.03 9.48 10.48
CA GLU A 147 -21.37 8.38 9.54
C GLU A 147 -21.05 8.73 8.07
N SER A 148 -21.16 10.01 7.72
CA SER A 148 -21.08 10.48 6.34
C SER A 148 -19.64 10.69 5.89
N CYS A 149 -19.18 9.95 4.88
CA CYS A 149 -17.85 10.16 4.26
C CYS A 149 -17.63 11.61 3.80
N LYS A 150 -18.70 12.29 3.36
CA LYS A 150 -18.63 13.69 2.93
C LYS A 150 -18.31 14.63 4.10
N GLU A 151 -18.92 14.38 5.26
CA GLU A 151 -18.70 15.15 6.48
C GLU A 151 -17.33 14.83 7.08
N VAL A 152 -16.94 13.56 7.13
CA VAL A 152 -15.59 13.11 7.52
C VAL A 152 -14.51 13.79 6.68
N LYS A 153 -14.68 13.84 5.35
CA LYS A 153 -13.74 14.56 4.46
C LYS A 153 -13.70 16.06 4.76
N ALA A 154 -14.84 16.65 5.15
CA ALA A 154 -14.90 18.05 5.55
C ALA A 154 -14.20 18.29 6.90
N LEU A 155 -14.33 17.38 7.87
CA LEU A 155 -13.61 17.41 9.14
C LEU A 155 -12.10 17.29 8.94
N GLY A 156 -11.64 16.39 8.06
CA GLY A 156 -10.23 16.26 7.73
C GLY A 156 -9.58 17.50 7.07
N ARG A 157 -10.39 18.45 6.58
CA ARG A 157 -9.91 19.78 6.12
C ARG A 157 -9.79 20.81 7.24
N LYS A 158 -10.38 20.53 8.41
CA LYS A 158 -10.37 21.39 9.60
C LYS A 158 -9.29 21.01 10.63
N VAL A 159 -8.56 19.92 10.39
CA VAL A 159 -7.45 19.47 11.25
C VAL A 159 -6.49 20.63 11.49
N ARG A 160 -6.25 20.94 12.77
CA ARG A 160 -5.34 22.01 13.22
C ARG A 160 -3.89 21.66 12.91
N ASP A 161 -3.07 22.72 12.82
CA ASP A 161 -1.62 22.62 12.65
C ASP A 161 -1.17 21.73 11.49
N PHE A 162 -1.98 21.71 10.43
CA PHE A 162 -1.73 20.90 9.24
C PHE A 162 -0.45 21.31 8.52
N ASP A 163 0.48 20.37 8.41
CA ASP A 163 1.70 20.47 7.61
C ASP A 163 1.61 19.55 6.38
N GLU A 164 1.66 20.13 5.17
CA GLU A 164 1.54 19.37 3.92
C GLU A 164 2.73 18.44 3.67
N GLU A 165 3.94 18.80 4.13
CA GLU A 165 5.12 17.97 3.90
C GLU A 165 5.08 16.72 4.77
N LEU A 166 4.78 16.87 6.06
CA LEU A 166 4.54 15.76 6.98
C LEU A 166 3.38 14.90 6.50
N TRP A 167 2.28 15.52 6.04
CA TRP A 167 1.19 14.75 5.45
C TRP A 167 1.63 13.96 4.21
N ARG A 168 2.39 14.58 3.30
CA ARG A 168 2.90 13.93 2.09
C ARG A 168 3.79 12.73 2.42
N GLU A 169 4.59 12.81 3.49
CA GLU A 169 5.45 11.72 3.97
C GLU A 169 4.64 10.52 4.48
N HIS A 170 3.50 10.76 5.16
CA HIS A 170 2.74 9.69 5.84
C HIS A 170 1.51 9.19 5.05
N ARG A 171 0.90 10.02 4.19
CA ARG A 171 -0.43 9.75 3.60
C ARG A 171 -0.52 8.43 2.84
N PHE A 172 0.53 8.07 2.10
CA PHE A 172 0.53 6.85 1.30
C PHE A 172 0.47 5.60 2.20
N ALA A 173 1.29 5.57 3.25
CA ALA A 173 1.31 4.47 4.21
C ALA A 173 -0.02 4.35 4.96
N ILE A 174 -0.63 5.47 5.34
CA ILE A 174 -1.96 5.52 5.98
C ILE A 174 -3.02 4.89 5.07
N VAL A 175 -3.11 5.30 3.80
CA VAL A 175 -4.11 4.76 2.87
C VAL A 175 -3.83 3.30 2.50
N LEU A 176 -2.56 2.92 2.36
CA LEU A 176 -2.17 1.52 2.16
C LEU A 176 -2.65 0.65 3.33
N ARG A 177 -2.49 1.12 4.58
CA ARG A 177 -2.95 0.40 5.77
C ARG A 177 -4.47 0.24 5.79
N ALA A 178 -5.21 1.30 5.45
CA ALA A 178 -6.66 1.25 5.34
C ALA A 178 -7.11 0.20 4.31
N ASN A 179 -6.48 0.21 3.13
CA ASN A 179 -6.78 -0.75 2.07
C ASN A 179 -6.42 -2.18 2.48
N LEU A 180 -5.26 -2.40 3.09
CA LEU A 180 -4.89 -3.72 3.60
C LEU A 180 -5.92 -4.26 4.61
N ALA A 181 -6.35 -3.46 5.59
CA ALA A 181 -7.36 -3.87 6.55
C ALA A 181 -8.70 -4.15 5.87
N LYS A 182 -9.17 -3.22 5.03
CA LYS A 182 -10.42 -3.34 4.27
C LYS A 182 -10.45 -4.62 3.42
N PHE A 183 -9.44 -4.84 2.57
CA PHE A 183 -9.42 -5.96 1.64
C PHE A 183 -9.03 -7.28 2.30
N SER A 184 -8.29 -7.30 3.42
CA SER A 184 -7.98 -8.55 4.13
C SER A 184 -9.14 -9.08 4.98
N GLN A 185 -10.00 -8.20 5.48
CA GLN A 185 -11.12 -8.54 6.37
C GLN A 185 -12.46 -8.74 5.64
N ASN A 186 -12.50 -8.48 4.33
CA ASN A 186 -13.69 -8.63 3.50
C ASN A 186 -13.39 -9.55 2.31
N ASP A 187 -13.70 -10.84 2.43
CA ASP A 187 -13.31 -11.87 1.43
C ASP A 187 -13.79 -11.54 0.01
N ALA A 188 -15.03 -11.11 -0.16
CA ALA A 188 -15.55 -10.76 -1.49
C ALA A 188 -14.80 -9.57 -2.13
N LEU A 189 -14.35 -8.61 -1.32
CA LEU A 189 -13.51 -7.50 -1.79
C LEU A 189 -12.10 -7.99 -2.10
N LYS A 190 -11.56 -8.90 -1.28
CA LYS A 190 -10.26 -9.55 -1.49
C LYS A 190 -10.22 -10.27 -2.84
N ASP A 191 -11.25 -11.07 -3.12
CA ASP A 191 -11.40 -11.75 -4.39
C ASP A 191 -11.51 -10.76 -5.55
N PHE A 192 -12.23 -9.65 -5.37
CA PHE A 192 -12.32 -8.60 -6.38
C PHE A 192 -10.94 -7.98 -6.66
N ILE A 193 -10.16 -7.59 -5.64
CA ILE A 193 -8.85 -6.97 -5.88
C ILE A 193 -7.86 -7.96 -6.51
N PHE A 194 -7.91 -9.25 -6.17
CA PHE A 194 -7.14 -10.28 -6.88
C PHE A 194 -7.57 -10.44 -8.34
N SER A 195 -8.87 -10.36 -8.63
CA SER A 195 -9.39 -10.47 -10.00
C SER A 195 -8.91 -9.35 -10.92
N THR A 196 -8.40 -8.24 -10.37
CA THR A 196 -7.80 -7.16 -11.17
C THR A 196 -6.46 -7.56 -11.82
N GLY A 197 -5.86 -8.70 -11.42
CA GLY A 197 -4.73 -9.32 -12.11
C GLY A 197 -3.54 -8.37 -12.26
N GLU A 198 -3.06 -8.20 -13.49
CA GLU A 198 -1.93 -7.32 -13.81
C GLU A 198 -2.37 -5.93 -14.31
N THR A 199 -3.65 -5.55 -14.12
CA THR A 199 -4.12 -4.22 -14.52
C THR A 199 -3.57 -3.13 -13.61
N ILE A 200 -3.30 -1.97 -14.20
CA ILE A 200 -3.03 -0.73 -13.47
C ILE A 200 -4.37 -0.16 -13.00
N ILE A 201 -4.54 -0.06 -11.69
CA ILE A 201 -5.74 0.49 -11.08
C ILE A 201 -5.64 2.02 -11.11
N VAL A 202 -6.67 2.71 -11.61
CA VAL A 202 -6.63 4.16 -11.83
C VAL A 202 -7.87 4.84 -11.26
N GLU A 203 -7.67 5.73 -10.29
CA GLU A 203 -8.74 6.60 -9.80
C GLU A 203 -8.96 7.76 -10.79
N ALA A 204 -9.97 7.60 -11.65
CA ALA A 204 -10.36 8.54 -12.70
C ALA A 204 -11.21 9.71 -12.18
N SER A 205 -10.74 10.33 -11.09
CA SER A 205 -11.37 11.52 -10.52
C SER A 205 -11.00 12.76 -11.32
N PRO A 206 -11.96 13.53 -11.87
CA PRO A 206 -11.69 14.73 -12.66
C PRO A 206 -11.15 15.89 -11.82
N THR A 207 -11.38 15.87 -10.50
CA THR A 207 -11.02 16.97 -9.60
C THR A 207 -9.91 16.62 -8.63
N ASP A 208 -9.64 15.34 -8.39
CA ASP A 208 -8.58 14.91 -7.46
C ASP A 208 -7.28 14.65 -8.23
N ARG A 209 -6.27 15.48 -7.97
CA ARG A 209 -4.94 15.36 -8.57
C ARG A 209 -3.91 14.67 -7.66
N ILE A 210 -4.28 14.32 -6.44
CA ILE A 210 -3.38 13.62 -5.51
C ILE A 210 -3.73 12.13 -5.54
N TRP A 211 -4.95 11.79 -5.17
CA TRP A 211 -5.38 10.39 -5.10
C TRP A 211 -5.76 9.85 -6.48
N GLY A 212 -6.30 10.71 -7.35
CA GLY A 212 -6.64 10.41 -8.73
C GLY A 212 -5.73 11.03 -9.79
N ILE A 213 -6.13 10.86 -11.05
CA ILE A 213 -5.40 11.35 -12.23
C ILE A 213 -5.81 12.78 -12.67
N GLY A 214 -6.75 13.42 -11.97
CA GLY A 214 -7.26 14.75 -12.34
C GLY A 214 -8.01 14.76 -13.69
N MET A 215 -8.62 13.64 -14.06
CA MET A 215 -9.29 13.44 -15.35
C MET A 215 -10.39 12.38 -15.21
N ALA A 216 -11.51 12.56 -15.92
CA ALA A 216 -12.59 11.57 -15.99
C ALA A 216 -12.21 10.38 -16.87
N GLU A 217 -12.82 9.22 -16.63
CA GLU A 217 -12.53 7.96 -17.33
C GLU A 217 -12.67 8.10 -18.86
N GLU A 218 -13.70 8.78 -19.34
CA GLU A 218 -13.98 8.95 -20.77
C GLU A 218 -12.90 9.75 -21.50
N GLN A 219 -12.22 10.64 -20.78
CA GLN A 219 -11.10 11.41 -21.30
C GLN A 219 -9.78 10.62 -21.14
N ALA A 220 -9.61 9.92 -20.02
CA ALA A 220 -8.43 9.09 -19.78
C ALA A 220 -8.28 7.98 -20.83
N LEU A 221 -9.38 7.36 -21.25
CA LEU A 221 -9.42 6.35 -22.33
C LEU A 221 -8.94 6.86 -23.70
N LYS A 222 -8.89 8.18 -23.90
CA LYS A 222 -8.50 8.83 -25.16
C LYS A 222 -7.14 9.52 -25.10
N THR A 223 -6.46 9.43 -23.97
CA THR A 223 -5.20 10.13 -23.69
C THR A 223 -4.13 9.14 -23.23
N SER A 224 -2.87 9.58 -23.25
CA SER A 224 -1.78 8.80 -22.69
C SER A 224 -1.64 9.10 -21.19
N PRO A 225 -1.06 8.19 -20.38
CA PRO A 225 -0.63 8.54 -19.03
C PRO A 225 0.22 9.80 -18.94
N GLN A 226 0.90 10.22 -20.03
CA GLN A 226 1.64 11.48 -20.10
C GLN A 226 0.76 12.70 -19.81
N ASP A 227 -0.50 12.67 -20.27
CA ASP A 227 -1.45 13.78 -20.21
C ASP A 227 -2.21 13.84 -18.88
N TRP A 228 -2.05 12.81 -18.04
CA TRP A 228 -2.68 12.78 -16.73
C TRP A 228 -2.07 13.84 -15.82
N GLN A 229 -2.94 14.56 -15.11
CA GLN A 229 -2.61 15.75 -14.32
C GLN A 229 -2.49 15.46 -12.83
N GLY A 230 -2.74 14.21 -12.43
CA GLY A 230 -2.71 13.77 -11.05
C GLY A 230 -1.77 12.60 -10.81
N LEU A 231 -1.55 12.29 -9.54
CA LEU A 231 -0.57 11.32 -9.08
C LEU A 231 -1.09 9.88 -9.00
N ASN A 232 -2.42 9.68 -9.06
CA ASN A 232 -3.06 8.36 -8.92
C ASN A 232 -2.61 7.58 -7.67
N LEU A 233 -2.32 8.26 -6.55
CA LEU A 233 -1.78 7.59 -5.35
C LEU A 233 -2.69 6.48 -4.84
N LEU A 234 -4.01 6.59 -5.00
CA LEU A 234 -4.94 5.56 -4.55
C LEU A 234 -4.81 4.30 -5.40
N GLY A 235 -4.72 4.45 -6.73
CA GLY A 235 -4.52 3.33 -7.64
C GLY A 235 -3.25 2.53 -7.31
N PHE A 236 -2.15 3.23 -7.08
CA PHE A 236 -0.89 2.58 -6.68
C PHE A 236 -0.96 1.95 -5.28
N ALA A 237 -1.64 2.57 -4.32
CA ALA A 237 -1.86 1.98 -3.00
C ALA A 237 -2.70 0.69 -3.08
N LEU A 238 -3.70 0.63 -3.97
CA LEU A 238 -4.51 -0.56 -4.22
C LEU A 238 -3.68 -1.67 -4.90
N MET A 239 -2.86 -1.34 -5.90
CA MET A 239 -1.94 -2.31 -6.52
C MET A 239 -0.95 -2.87 -5.49
N ARG A 240 -0.40 -2.02 -4.62
CA ARG A 240 0.48 -2.46 -3.54
C ARG A 240 -0.25 -3.33 -2.52
N THR A 241 -1.52 -3.02 -2.22
CA THR A 241 -2.39 -3.85 -1.39
C THR A 241 -2.56 -5.23 -1.99
N ARG A 242 -2.89 -5.32 -3.29
CA ARG A 242 -3.01 -6.59 -4.05
C ARG A 242 -1.75 -7.44 -3.90
N SER A 243 -0.59 -6.90 -4.25
CA SER A 243 0.68 -7.64 -4.20
C SER A 243 1.06 -8.10 -2.79
N LEU A 244 0.81 -7.27 -1.76
CA LEU A 244 1.08 -7.66 -0.37
C LEU A 244 0.16 -8.80 0.08
N LEU A 245 -1.14 -8.75 -0.26
CA LEU A 245 -2.09 -9.81 0.07
C LEU A 245 -1.79 -11.12 -0.68
N GLU A 246 -1.40 -11.05 -1.95
CA GLU A 246 -1.00 -12.21 -2.77
C GLU A 246 0.26 -12.89 -2.24
N SER A 247 1.23 -12.11 -1.75
CA SER A 247 2.47 -12.64 -1.20
C SER A 247 2.31 -13.43 0.10
N GLY A 248 1.10 -13.43 0.69
CA GLY A 248 0.81 -14.16 1.93
C GLY A 248 1.60 -13.67 3.14
N LEU A 249 2.12 -12.44 3.10
CA LEU A 249 2.92 -11.89 4.20
C LEU A 249 2.07 -11.80 5.48
N GLU A 250 2.34 -12.70 6.43
CA GLU A 250 1.77 -12.73 7.79
C GLU A 250 2.03 -11.44 8.59
N TYR A 251 2.89 -10.55 8.10
CA TYR A 251 3.23 -9.25 8.70
C TYR A 251 2.17 -8.15 8.48
N VAL A 252 1.08 -8.44 7.76
CA VAL A 252 -0.04 -7.51 7.66
C VAL A 252 -0.57 -7.19 9.06
N SER A 253 -0.63 -8.15 9.99
CA SER A 253 -1.10 -7.88 11.37
C SER A 253 -0.20 -6.90 12.13
N GLU A 254 1.14 -7.06 12.09
CA GLU A 254 2.08 -6.14 12.75
C GLU A 254 2.03 -4.74 12.13
N PHE A 255 1.98 -4.63 10.80
CA PHE A 255 1.84 -3.35 10.09
C PHE A 255 0.47 -2.69 10.37
N LEU A 256 -0.59 -3.48 10.43
CA LEU A 256 -1.93 -3.03 10.81
C LEU A 256 -2.01 -2.62 12.28
N ASN A 257 -1.06 -2.96 13.13
CA ASN A 257 -1.05 -2.61 14.56
C ASN A 257 -0.15 -1.41 14.91
N MET A 258 0.51 -0.78 13.94
CA MET A 258 1.35 0.41 14.17
C MET A 258 0.61 1.70 13.86
N GLY A 259 0.32 2.56 14.85
CA GLY A 259 -0.22 3.92 14.69
C GLY A 259 0.51 4.81 13.66
N PRO A 260 -0.04 5.99 13.33
CA PRO A 260 0.43 6.84 12.21
C PRO A 260 1.92 7.27 12.30
N ASN A 261 2.53 7.21 13.49
CA ASN A 261 3.95 7.47 13.74
C ASN A 261 4.82 6.20 13.80
N ASN A 262 4.36 5.08 13.25
CA ASN A 262 4.98 3.75 13.35
C ASN A 262 5.17 3.27 14.81
N GLN A 263 4.34 3.75 15.74
CA GLN A 263 4.33 3.26 17.12
C GLN A 263 3.24 2.21 17.31
N PRO A 264 3.43 1.16 18.12
CA PRO A 264 2.36 0.20 18.41
C PRO A 264 1.10 0.90 18.93
N LEU A 265 -0.09 0.49 18.46
CA LEU A 265 -1.34 0.83 19.12
C LEU A 265 -1.32 0.23 20.53
N SER A 266 -1.49 1.06 21.55
CA SER A 266 -1.47 0.68 22.98
C SER A 266 -2.74 -0.03 23.41
#